data_AF-A0A843TC76-F1
#
_entry.id   AF-A0A843TC76-F1
#
_cell.length_a   1.000
_cell.length_b   1.000
_cell.length_c   1.000
_cell.angle_alpha   90.00
_cell.angle_beta   90.00
_cell.angle_gamma   90.00
#
_symmetry.space_group_name_H-M   'P 1'
#
loop_
_entity.id
_entity.type
_entity.pdbx_description
1 polymer ?
#
loop_
_entity_poly.entity_id
_entity_poly.type
_entity_poly.pdbx_seq_one_letter_code
_entity_poly.pdbx_strand_id
1 'polypeptide(L)'
;MAQRVEIPDVTLDDYEQHATLAPAVHQLRAEARQIAPLLEGRTVWMVNSTVQGGGVAEMLPTMVALLRDLGVSTEWVVIESDEAEFFALTKRLHNLIHGMGDPDLVPACREVFEAVNEENARAINGWMDPGDILAVHDPQPMPLASLLCKEKKLHCLWRCHIGIDEANPQTRAAWK
;
A
#
# COMPACT_ATOMS: atom_id res chain seq x y z
N MET A 1 7.36 0.86 -14.92
CA MET A 1 6.05 0.15 -14.82
C MET A 1 6.02 -0.60 -13.51
N ALA A 2 4.89 -0.66 -12.79
CA ALA A 2 4.80 -1.30 -11.48
C ALA A 2 5.56 -2.64 -11.38
N GLN A 3 6.26 -2.84 -10.26
CA GLN A 3 7.11 -3.99 -10.03
C GLN A 3 6.74 -4.72 -8.75
N ARG A 4 6.87 -6.05 -8.75
CA ARG A 4 6.85 -6.85 -7.52
C ARG A 4 8.20 -6.74 -6.84
N VAL A 5 8.19 -6.60 -5.52
CA VAL A 5 9.41 -6.45 -4.74
C VAL A 5 9.80 -7.79 -4.13
N GLU A 6 11.09 -8.11 -4.20
CA GLU A 6 11.65 -9.26 -3.49
C GLU A 6 11.64 -8.99 -1.98
N ILE A 7 11.21 -9.99 -1.21
CA ILE A 7 11.01 -9.86 0.23
C ILE A 7 12.11 -10.65 0.93
N PRO A 8 12.75 -10.09 1.96
CA PRO A 8 13.77 -10.79 2.71
C PRO A 8 13.19 -12.03 3.41
N ASP A 9 14.03 -13.03 3.62
CA ASP A 9 13.69 -14.23 4.37
C ASP A 9 13.83 -13.93 5.87
N VAL A 10 12.74 -13.42 6.47
CA VAL A 10 12.62 -13.12 7.90
C VAL A 10 11.41 -13.85 8.45
N THR A 11 11.60 -14.52 9.58
CA THR A 11 10.58 -15.39 10.19
C THR A 11 10.28 -14.97 11.62
N LEU A 12 9.15 -15.45 12.17
CA LEU A 12 8.85 -15.22 13.58
C LEU A 12 9.84 -15.92 14.53
N ASP A 13 10.54 -16.96 14.06
CA ASP A 13 11.58 -17.64 14.86
C ASP A 13 12.76 -16.71 15.17
N ASP A 14 13.09 -15.77 14.27
CA ASP A 14 14.13 -14.75 14.51
C ASP A 14 13.76 -13.85 15.70
N TYR A 15 12.48 -13.53 15.85
CA TYR A 15 11.96 -12.71 16.95
C TYR A 15 11.76 -13.52 18.23
N GLU A 16 11.38 -14.80 18.13
CA GLU A 16 11.15 -15.68 19.28
C GLU A 16 12.42 -15.90 20.11
N GLN A 17 13.60 -15.82 19.50
CA GLN A 17 14.89 -15.90 20.18
C GLN A 17 15.09 -14.78 21.22
N HIS A 18 14.38 -13.65 21.08
CA HIS A 18 14.40 -12.58 22.05
C HIS A 18 13.37 -12.85 23.16
N ALA A 19 13.83 -13.07 24.38
CA ALA A 19 12.98 -13.39 25.53
C ALA A 19 11.84 -12.37 25.78
N THR A 20 12.04 -11.10 25.43
CA THR A 20 11.02 -10.04 25.55
C THR A 20 9.95 -10.10 24.46
N LEU A 21 10.23 -10.73 23.32
CA LEU A 21 9.32 -10.84 22.17
C LEU A 21 8.64 -12.21 22.08
N ALA A 22 9.23 -13.26 22.66
CA ALA A 22 8.68 -14.61 22.62
C ALA A 22 7.18 -14.69 22.99
N PRO A 23 6.69 -14.03 24.06
CA PRO A 23 5.26 -14.07 24.37
C PRO A 23 4.38 -13.45 23.29
N ALA A 24 4.83 -12.34 22.68
CA ALA A 24 4.10 -11.68 21.59
C ALA A 24 4.10 -12.53 20.32
N VAL A 25 5.21 -13.21 20.01
CA VAL A 25 5.29 -14.16 18.89
C VAL A 25 4.33 -15.33 19.09
N HIS A 26 4.30 -15.92 20.28
CA HIS A 26 3.37 -17.01 20.60
C HIS A 26 1.91 -16.58 20.47
N GLN A 27 1.58 -15.39 20.98
CA GLN A 27 0.24 -14.82 20.85
C GLN A 27 -0.14 -14.60 19.38
N LEU A 28 0.74 -13.97 18.60
CA LEU A 28 0.51 -13.71 17.18
C LEU A 28 0.30 -15.02 16.41
N ARG A 29 1.13 -16.04 16.65
CA ARG A 29 0.97 -17.38 16.05
C ARG A 29 -0.37 -18.01 16.43
N ALA A 30 -0.79 -17.88 17.69
CA ALA A 30 -2.05 -18.44 18.17
C ALA A 30 -3.27 -17.76 17.51
N GLU A 31 -3.27 -16.44 17.41
CA GLU A 31 -4.32 -15.66 16.74
C GLU A 31 -4.35 -15.95 15.23
N ALA A 32 -3.18 -15.95 14.59
CA ALA A 32 -3.06 -16.22 13.16
C ALA A 32 -3.59 -17.61 12.77
N ARG A 33 -3.38 -18.65 13.60
CA ARG A 33 -3.96 -19.99 13.36
C ARG A 33 -5.48 -19.98 13.22
N GLN A 34 -6.18 -19.02 13.85
CA GLN A 34 -7.63 -18.89 13.74
C GLN A 34 -8.06 -18.06 12.52
N ILE A 35 -7.22 -17.12 12.08
CA ILE A 35 -7.58 -16.11 11.08
C ILE A 35 -7.06 -16.48 9.69
N ALA A 36 -5.81 -16.97 9.58
CA ALA A 36 -5.17 -17.28 8.30
C ALA A 36 -5.98 -18.25 7.41
N PRO A 37 -6.65 -19.30 7.94
CA PRO A 37 -7.51 -20.16 7.12
C PRO A 37 -8.67 -19.41 6.43
N LEU A 38 -9.14 -18.29 6.98
CA LEU A 38 -10.19 -17.47 6.38
C LEU A 38 -9.70 -16.72 5.12
N LEU A 39 -8.38 -16.63 4.95
CA LEU A 39 -7.70 -16.01 3.82
C LEU A 39 -7.21 -17.04 2.80
N GLU A 40 -7.46 -18.34 3.02
CA GLU A 40 -7.01 -19.39 2.12
C GLU A 40 -7.60 -19.21 0.71
N GLY A 41 -6.76 -19.42 -0.29
CA GLY A 41 -7.11 -19.19 -1.70
C GLY A 41 -7.15 -17.72 -2.13
N ARG A 42 -6.72 -16.79 -1.28
CA ARG A 42 -6.56 -15.36 -1.61
C ARG A 42 -5.13 -14.90 -1.42
N THR A 43 -4.71 -13.95 -2.24
CA THR A 43 -3.47 -13.20 -2.05
C THR A 43 -3.76 -11.80 -1.51
N VAL A 44 -2.98 -11.37 -0.53
CA VAL A 44 -2.96 -9.99 -0.02
C VAL A 44 -1.90 -9.20 -0.80
N TRP A 45 -2.35 -8.27 -1.63
CA TRP A 45 -1.51 -7.38 -2.41
C TRP A 45 -1.31 -6.06 -1.68
N MET A 46 -0.11 -5.80 -1.20
CA MET A 46 0.27 -4.52 -0.61
C MET A 46 0.84 -3.62 -1.71
N VAL A 47 0.25 -2.44 -1.92
CA VAL A 47 0.65 -1.49 -2.97
C VAL A 47 1.02 -0.15 -2.36
N ASN A 48 2.21 0.35 -2.69
CA ASN A 48 2.66 1.70 -2.34
C ASN A 48 3.44 2.36 -3.50
N SER A 49 4.05 3.53 -3.25
CA SER A 49 4.70 4.36 -4.27
C SER A 49 6.22 4.36 -4.29
N THR A 50 6.89 3.68 -3.36
CA THR A 50 8.35 3.58 -3.37
C THR A 50 8.88 2.34 -2.64
N VAL A 51 9.95 1.75 -3.15
CA VAL A 51 10.71 0.67 -2.49
C VAL A 51 11.69 1.18 -1.44
N GLN A 52 12.04 2.46 -1.47
CA GLN A 52 13.07 3.06 -0.60
C GLN A 52 12.68 4.47 -0.17
N GLY A 53 13.06 4.84 1.05
CA GLY A 53 12.83 6.18 1.59
C GLY A 53 11.42 6.36 2.14
N GLY A 54 11.29 6.26 3.46
CA GLY A 54 10.04 6.49 4.19
C GLY A 54 9.61 5.28 5.01
N GLY A 55 8.86 5.53 6.09
CA GLY A 55 8.49 4.49 7.06
C GLY A 55 7.66 3.33 6.47
N VAL A 56 6.88 3.59 5.41
CA VAL A 56 6.12 2.53 4.72
C VAL A 56 7.05 1.54 4.02
N ALA A 57 8.04 2.04 3.28
CA ALA A 57 8.99 1.20 2.54
C ALA A 57 9.92 0.42 3.48
N GLU A 58 10.22 0.94 4.67
CA GLU A 58 10.99 0.24 5.71
C GLU A 58 10.15 -0.83 6.43
N MET A 59 8.84 -0.61 6.59
CA MET A 59 7.94 -1.51 7.31
C MET A 59 7.47 -2.70 6.44
N LEU A 60 7.16 -2.46 5.17
CA LEU A 60 6.53 -3.44 4.29
C LEU A 60 7.34 -4.75 4.11
N PRO A 61 8.67 -4.75 3.91
CA PRO A 61 9.44 -5.97 3.75
C PRO A 61 9.22 -6.95 4.92
N THR A 62 9.37 -6.46 6.15
CA THR A 62 9.16 -7.27 7.37
C THR A 62 7.71 -7.70 7.51
N MET A 63 6.76 -6.80 7.29
CA MET A 63 5.33 -7.14 7.42
C MET A 63 4.90 -8.23 6.44
N VAL A 64 5.38 -8.16 5.19
CA VAL A 64 5.10 -9.16 4.16
C VAL A 64 5.76 -10.50 4.51
N ALA A 65 7.02 -10.48 4.97
CA ALA A 65 7.73 -11.68 5.38
C ALA A 65 7.00 -12.41 6.53
N LEU A 66 6.59 -11.68 7.56
CA LEU A 66 5.88 -12.25 8.71
C LEU A 66 4.49 -12.78 8.34
N LEU A 67 3.76 -12.11 7.45
CA LEU A 67 2.48 -12.64 6.95
C LEU A 67 2.65 -13.93 6.16
N ARG A 68 3.71 -14.03 5.34
CA ARG A 68 4.06 -15.26 4.62
C ARG A 68 4.43 -16.38 5.59
N ASP A 69 5.23 -16.11 6.63
CA ASP A 69 5.57 -17.08 7.69
C ASP A 69 4.33 -17.59 8.44
N LEU A 70 3.32 -16.73 8.61
CA LEU A 70 2.02 -17.09 9.18
C LEU A 70 1.08 -17.85 8.22
N GLY A 71 1.53 -18.15 7.00
CA GLY A 71 0.76 -18.88 5.99
C GLY A 71 -0.19 -18.02 5.16
N VAL A 72 -0.08 -16.69 5.21
CA VAL A 72 -0.89 -15.77 4.40
C VAL A 72 -0.14 -15.43 3.12
N SER A 73 -0.67 -15.83 1.96
CA SER A 73 -0.14 -15.42 0.66
C SER A 73 -0.17 -13.90 0.56
N THR A 74 1.00 -13.27 0.51
CA THR A 74 1.13 -11.81 0.54
C THR A 74 2.19 -11.37 -0.46
N GLU A 75 1.90 -10.37 -1.25
CA GLU A 75 2.79 -9.81 -2.27
C GLU A 75 2.92 -8.29 -2.10
N TRP A 76 4.11 -7.76 -2.37
CA TRP A 76 4.35 -6.31 -2.36
C TRP A 76 4.60 -5.81 -3.78
N VAL A 77 3.85 -4.78 -4.17
CA VAL A 77 3.97 -4.09 -5.45
C VAL A 77 4.23 -2.60 -5.22
N VAL A 78 5.13 -2.03 -6.01
CA VAL A 78 5.38 -0.59 -6.05
C VAL A 78 4.94 -0.04 -7.38
N ILE A 79 4.17 1.06 -7.36
CA ILE A 79 3.83 1.81 -8.58
C ILE A 79 5.06 2.56 -9.10
N GLU A 80 5.19 2.69 -10.40
CA GLU A 80 6.28 3.42 -11.03
C GLU A 80 5.77 4.44 -12.03
N SER A 81 6.54 5.50 -12.22
CA SER A 81 6.31 6.48 -13.29
C SER A 81 7.65 7.03 -13.73
N ASP A 82 7.81 7.25 -15.04
CA ASP A 82 8.92 8.02 -15.60
C ASP A 82 8.59 9.52 -15.69
N GLU A 83 7.36 9.91 -15.33
CA GLU A 83 6.89 11.30 -15.39
C GLU A 83 7.33 12.08 -14.14
N ALA A 84 8.20 13.06 -14.31
CA ALA A 84 8.67 13.92 -13.23
C ALA A 84 7.51 14.71 -12.59
N GLU A 85 6.51 15.07 -13.39
CA GLU A 85 5.28 15.75 -12.98
C GLU A 85 4.50 14.96 -11.93
N PHE A 86 4.49 13.63 -12.04
CA PHE A 86 3.82 12.75 -11.08
C PHE A 86 4.47 12.81 -9.69
N PHE A 87 5.81 12.78 -9.62
CA PHE A 87 6.51 12.88 -8.34
C PHE A 87 6.37 14.27 -7.70
N ALA A 88 6.41 15.33 -8.52
CA ALA A 88 6.14 16.68 -8.05
C ALA A 88 4.71 16.81 -7.49
N LEU A 89 3.73 16.22 -8.17
CA LEU A 89 2.34 16.22 -7.76
C LEU A 89 2.11 15.42 -6.48
N THR A 90 2.60 14.18 -6.39
CA THR A 90 2.44 13.34 -5.19
C THR A 90 3.08 13.98 -3.96
N LYS A 91 4.21 14.67 -4.10
CA LYS A 91 4.81 15.47 -3.02
C LYS A 91 3.93 16.66 -2.64
N ARG A 92 3.33 17.35 -3.62
CA ARG A 92 2.39 18.44 -3.37
C ARG A 92 1.14 17.93 -2.63
N LEU A 93 0.56 16.82 -3.07
CA LEU A 93 -0.58 16.17 -2.41
C LEU A 93 -0.25 15.76 -0.97
N HIS A 94 0.93 15.17 -0.73
CA HIS A 94 1.42 14.87 0.61
C HIS A 94 1.41 16.12 1.51
N ASN A 95 1.97 17.23 1.03
CA ASN A 95 2.00 18.47 1.80
C ASN A 95 0.60 19.03 2.06
N LEU A 96 -0.29 18.98 1.05
CA LEU A 96 -1.67 19.44 1.19
C LEU A 96 -2.44 18.63 2.22
N ILE A 97 -2.20 17.32 2.29
CA ILE A 97 -2.81 16.41 3.29
C ILE A 97 -2.30 16.72 4.70
N HIS A 98 -1.07 17.23 4.83
CA HIS A 98 -0.56 17.80 6.09
C HIS A 98 -1.01 19.25 6.34
N GLY A 99 -1.93 19.78 5.53
CA GLY A 99 -2.46 21.13 5.70
C GLY A 99 -1.55 22.25 5.19
N MET A 100 -0.52 21.92 4.40
CA MET A 100 0.51 22.86 3.96
C MET A 100 0.55 23.01 2.44
N GLY A 101 1.01 24.17 1.97
CA GLY A 101 1.24 24.44 0.54
C GLY A 101 0.05 25.11 -0.16
N ASP A 102 0.17 25.18 -1.48
CA ASP A 102 -0.79 25.87 -2.35
C ASP A 102 -1.95 24.92 -2.73
N PRO A 103 -3.20 25.22 -2.32
CA PRO A 103 -4.37 24.39 -2.60
C PRO A 103 -4.83 24.41 -4.07
N ASP A 104 -4.29 25.30 -4.91
CA ASP A 104 -4.75 25.45 -6.30
C ASP A 104 -4.15 24.37 -7.22
N LEU A 105 -4.74 23.17 -7.17
CA LEU A 105 -4.44 22.08 -8.10
C LEU A 105 -5.11 22.35 -9.44
N VAL A 106 -4.32 22.54 -10.50
CA VAL A 106 -4.84 22.70 -11.85
C VAL A 106 -5.40 21.37 -12.38
N PRO A 107 -6.42 21.37 -13.26
CA PRO A 107 -7.01 20.14 -13.79
C PRO A 107 -6.00 19.16 -14.42
N ALA A 108 -4.96 19.68 -15.08
CA ALA A 108 -3.90 18.87 -15.67
C ALA A 108 -3.14 18.00 -14.64
N CYS A 109 -3.10 18.39 -13.36
CA CYS A 109 -2.53 17.56 -12.31
C CYS A 109 -3.33 16.25 -12.14
N ARG A 110 -4.66 16.33 -12.18
CA ARG A 110 -5.51 15.14 -12.07
C ARG A 110 -5.31 14.21 -13.25
N GLU A 111 -5.20 14.74 -14.46
CA GLU A 111 -4.98 13.94 -15.68
C GLU A 111 -3.68 13.13 -15.60
N VAL A 112 -2.57 13.74 -15.17
CA VAL A 112 -1.29 13.04 -14.95
C VAL A 112 -1.43 11.97 -13.86
N PHE A 113 -2.08 12.31 -12.75
CA PHE A 113 -2.28 11.39 -11.62
C PHE A 113 -3.09 10.14 -12.01
N GLU A 114 -4.16 10.34 -12.76
CA GLU A 114 -5.03 9.28 -13.25
C GLU A 114 -4.33 8.44 -14.33
N ALA A 115 -3.67 9.07 -15.31
CA ALA A 115 -2.98 8.37 -16.39
C ALA A 115 -1.88 7.42 -15.88
N VAL A 116 -1.04 7.88 -14.95
CA VAL A 116 0.01 7.05 -14.33
C VAL A 116 -0.61 5.87 -13.58
N ASN A 117 -1.69 6.11 -12.82
CA ASN A 117 -2.36 5.05 -12.08
C ASN A 117 -3.06 4.04 -13.02
N GLU A 118 -3.64 4.48 -14.12
CA GLU A 118 -4.25 3.63 -15.13
C GLU A 118 -3.23 2.74 -15.84
N GLU A 119 -2.04 3.26 -16.14
CA GLU A 119 -0.95 2.46 -16.70
C GLU A 119 -0.49 1.38 -15.73
N ASN A 120 -0.24 1.74 -14.47
CA ASN A 120 0.15 0.79 -13.44
C ASN A 120 -0.97 -0.24 -13.16
N ALA A 121 -2.23 0.18 -13.16
CA ALA A 121 -3.38 -0.72 -13.00
C ALA A 121 -3.39 -1.77 -14.12
N ARG A 122 -3.25 -1.35 -15.37
CA ARG A 122 -3.17 -2.26 -16.52
C ARG A 122 -2.00 -3.24 -16.41
N ALA A 123 -0.84 -2.78 -15.95
CA ALA A 123 0.35 -3.62 -15.79
C ALA A 123 0.15 -4.76 -14.78
N ILE A 124 -0.53 -4.49 -13.67
CA ILE A 124 -0.70 -5.47 -12.58
C ILE A 124 -2.05 -6.18 -12.57
N ASN A 125 -2.97 -5.81 -13.46
CA ASN A 125 -4.31 -6.40 -13.54
C ASN A 125 -4.27 -7.93 -13.73
N GLY A 126 -3.29 -8.43 -14.48
CA GLY A 126 -3.10 -9.88 -14.69
C GLY A 126 -2.53 -10.64 -13.48
N TRP A 127 -2.09 -9.94 -12.43
CA TRP A 127 -1.47 -10.56 -11.26
C TRP A 127 -2.46 -10.95 -10.18
N MET A 128 -3.63 -10.31 -10.17
CA MET A 128 -4.62 -10.44 -9.09
C MET A 128 -5.83 -11.24 -9.57
N ASP A 129 -6.30 -12.14 -8.71
CA ASP A 129 -7.48 -12.95 -8.94
C ASP A 129 -8.73 -12.36 -8.27
N PRO A 130 -9.94 -12.67 -8.78
CA PRO A 130 -11.16 -12.19 -8.15
C PRO A 130 -11.28 -12.66 -6.69
N GLY A 131 -11.54 -11.70 -5.79
CA GLY A 131 -11.65 -11.96 -4.35
C GLY A 131 -10.33 -11.85 -3.58
N ASP A 132 -9.20 -11.57 -4.25
CA ASP A 132 -7.97 -11.14 -3.59
C ASP A 132 -8.17 -9.86 -2.77
N ILE A 133 -7.24 -9.60 -1.85
CA ILE A 133 -7.26 -8.42 -0.99
C ILE A 133 -6.24 -7.41 -1.50
N LEU A 134 -6.66 -6.18 -1.76
CA LEU A 134 -5.79 -5.08 -2.17
C LEU A 134 -5.64 -4.08 -1.02
N ALA A 135 -4.47 -4.10 -0.38
CA ALA A 135 -4.07 -3.16 0.66
C ALA A 135 -3.25 -2.01 0.07
N VAL A 136 -3.81 -0.82 0.07
CA VAL A 136 -3.23 0.38 -0.55
C VAL A 136 -2.65 1.27 0.52
N HIS A 137 -1.37 1.59 0.41
CA HIS A 137 -0.66 2.45 1.35
C HIS A 137 -0.57 3.87 0.78
N ASP A 138 -1.08 4.82 1.57
CA ASP A 138 -1.12 6.26 1.24
C ASP A 138 -1.97 6.58 -0.03
N PRO A 139 -2.16 7.86 -0.39
CA PRO A 139 -3.08 8.25 -1.47
C PRO A 139 -2.56 8.00 -2.88
N GLN A 140 -1.24 7.90 -3.08
CA GLN A 140 -0.62 7.86 -4.42
C GLN A 140 -1.15 6.73 -5.33
N PRO A 141 -1.36 5.49 -4.85
CA PRO A 141 -1.89 4.38 -5.65
C PRO A 141 -3.42 4.24 -5.57
N MET A 142 -4.12 5.20 -4.94
CA MET A 142 -5.56 5.09 -4.70
C MET A 142 -6.41 5.04 -5.98
N PRO A 143 -6.12 5.80 -7.06
CA PRO A 143 -6.86 5.67 -8.30
C PRO A 143 -6.70 4.28 -8.94
N LEU A 144 -5.47 3.74 -8.96
CA LEU A 144 -5.19 2.38 -9.43
C LEU A 144 -6.04 1.37 -8.66
N ALA A 145 -6.11 1.51 -7.34
CA ALA A 145 -6.91 0.61 -6.52
C ALA A 145 -8.39 0.72 -6.86
N SER A 146 -8.93 1.94 -6.97
CA SER A 146 -10.33 2.16 -7.35
C SER A 146 -10.71 1.45 -8.66
N LEU A 147 -9.80 1.43 -9.64
CA LEU A 147 -9.98 0.72 -10.91
C LEU A 147 -9.99 -0.81 -10.68
N LEU A 148 -8.93 -1.36 -10.08
CA LEU A 148 -8.79 -2.81 -9.89
C LEU A 148 -9.88 -3.40 -9.00
N CYS A 149 -10.26 -2.71 -7.91
CA CYS A 149 -11.33 -3.13 -7.02
C CYS A 149 -12.65 -3.31 -7.78
N LYS A 150 -12.98 -2.38 -8.69
CA LYS A 150 -14.21 -2.43 -9.49
C LYS A 150 -14.15 -3.53 -10.55
N GLU A 151 -13.04 -3.66 -11.26
CA GLU A 151 -12.88 -4.61 -12.36
C GLU A 151 -12.79 -6.06 -11.87
N LYS A 152 -12.03 -6.31 -10.81
CA LYS A 152 -11.72 -7.66 -10.31
C LYS A 152 -12.54 -8.09 -9.10
N LYS A 153 -13.39 -7.20 -8.55
CA LYS A 153 -14.16 -7.47 -7.32
C LYS A 153 -13.25 -7.82 -6.13
N LEU A 154 -12.17 -7.08 -5.98
CA LEU A 154 -11.21 -7.24 -4.88
C LEU A 154 -11.80 -6.73 -3.56
N HIS A 155 -11.33 -7.28 -2.45
CA HIS A 155 -11.53 -6.70 -1.13
C HIS A 155 -10.49 -5.61 -0.90
N CYS A 156 -10.92 -4.36 -0.74
CA CYS A 156 -9.99 -3.24 -0.73
C CYS A 156 -9.86 -2.58 0.64
N LEU A 157 -8.61 -2.41 1.06
CA LEU A 157 -8.20 -1.80 2.31
C LEU A 157 -7.33 -0.59 1.99
N TRP A 158 -7.69 0.57 2.53
CA TRP A 158 -6.83 1.75 2.43
C TRP A 158 -6.18 2.03 3.78
N ARG A 159 -4.85 2.07 3.78
CA ARG A 159 -4.03 2.40 4.94
C ARG A 159 -3.36 3.75 4.72
N CYS A 160 -3.94 4.78 5.32
CA CYS A 160 -3.37 6.12 5.33
C CYS A 160 -2.32 6.26 6.45
N HIS A 161 -1.11 6.72 6.12
CA HIS A 161 -0.02 7.00 7.08
C HIS A 161 0.24 8.49 7.26
N ILE A 162 -0.47 9.34 6.53
CA ILE A 162 -0.30 10.79 6.51
C ILE A 162 -1.61 11.51 6.80
N GLY A 163 -1.50 12.78 7.15
CA GLY A 163 -2.66 13.65 7.39
C GLY A 163 -2.65 14.29 8.76
N ILE A 164 -3.52 15.27 8.89
CA ILE A 164 -3.85 15.95 10.14
C ILE A 164 -5.36 15.81 10.39
N ASP A 165 -5.76 15.90 11.65
CA ASP A 165 -7.17 15.77 12.06
C ASP A 165 -8.02 16.99 11.65
N GLU A 166 -7.39 18.06 11.17
CA GLU A 166 -8.04 19.33 10.85
C GLU A 166 -8.42 19.47 9.37
N ALA A 167 -9.66 19.89 9.12
CA ALA A 167 -10.13 20.23 7.78
C ALA A 167 -9.85 21.70 7.45
N ASN A 168 -8.84 21.97 6.63
CA ASN A 168 -8.47 23.30 6.13
C ASN A 168 -8.56 23.35 4.59
N PRO A 169 -8.37 24.52 3.95
CA PRO A 169 -8.44 24.62 2.49
C PRO A 169 -7.50 23.64 1.76
N GLN A 170 -6.30 23.41 2.30
CA GLN A 170 -5.29 22.51 1.75
C GLN A 170 -5.71 21.05 1.83
N THR A 171 -6.12 20.58 3.00
CA THR A 171 -6.58 19.19 3.18
C THR A 171 -7.82 18.91 2.34
N ARG A 172 -8.73 19.88 2.22
CA ARG A 172 -9.88 19.75 1.30
C ARG A 172 -9.49 19.72 -0.18
N ALA A 173 -8.49 20.51 -0.58
CA ALA A 173 -8.04 20.54 -1.96
C ALA A 173 -7.40 19.22 -2.41
N ALA A 174 -6.66 18.55 -1.51
CA ALA A 174 -6.03 17.26 -1.81
C ALA A 174 -7.02 16.15 -2.21
N TRP A 175 -8.28 16.25 -1.79
CA TRP A 175 -9.32 15.25 -2.07
C TRP A 175 -10.25 15.62 -3.25
N LYS A 176 -10.03 16.77 -3.87
CA LYS A 176 -10.79 17.22 -5.05
C LYS A 176 -10.21 16.68 -6.33
#